data_AF-A0A830BNN8-F1
#
_entry.id   AF-A0A830BNN8-F1
#
_cell.length_a   1.000
_cell.length_b   1.000
_cell.length_c   1.000
_cell.angle_alpha   90.00
_cell.angle_beta   90.00
_cell.angle_gamma   90.00
#
_symmetry.space_group_name_H-M   'P 1'
#
loop_
_entity.id
_entity.type
_entity.pdbx_description
1 polymer ?
#
loop_
_entity_poly.entity_id
_entity_poly.type
_entity_poly.pdbx_seq_one_letter_code
_entity_poly.pdbx_strand_id
1 'polypeptide(L)'
;MAANRPRVGSFSRNLSSSPAAVSQIPGLKHGPNGTMFLSSGIPDLDKILGGGFALGSLVMVMEDSEAPHHMLLLRNFMSQGLVHRQPLIYASPAKDPRGFLGTLSNPMSSKDDKSRVHDTEQEKGLRIAWQYKKYFGEHNSESQRDGKSECCSDFDLRKPLERHVFSGQHIDCVSLRNSADLATFHERCSSFLCQIPRNNGNITSGRIAIQSLCSPQCEYSNEEWEMLSFLRSLKSVLRLSNAVAIITYPPTLISTTFSEKAAAFG
;
A
#
# COMPACT_ATOMS: atom_id res chain seq x y z
N MET A 1 -38.84 -27.69 44.72
CA MET A 1 -37.75 -27.46 43.74
C MET A 1 -37.82 -26.01 43.28
N ALA A 2 -36.87 -25.18 43.69
CA ALA A 2 -36.73 -23.81 43.20
C ALA A 2 -35.28 -23.65 42.70
N ALA A 3 -35.13 -23.43 41.40
CA ALA A 3 -33.86 -23.47 40.69
C ALA A 3 -33.04 -22.20 40.92
N ASN A 4 -31.79 -22.38 41.35
CA ASN A 4 -30.78 -21.33 41.42
C ASN A 4 -30.26 -21.03 40.00
N ARG A 5 -30.49 -19.81 39.49
CA ARG A 5 -29.83 -19.33 38.25
C ARG A 5 -28.55 -18.57 38.62
N PRO A 6 -27.39 -18.91 38.06
CA PRO A 6 -26.17 -18.14 38.29
C PRO A 6 -26.21 -16.83 37.48
N ARG A 7 -25.93 -15.70 38.15
CA ARG A 7 -25.65 -14.42 37.49
C ARG A 7 -24.28 -14.51 36.81
N VAL A 8 -24.26 -14.71 35.50
CA VAL A 8 -23.04 -14.51 34.70
C VAL A 8 -22.89 -13.01 34.48
N GLY A 9 -21.91 -12.40 35.15
CA GLY A 9 -21.53 -11.02 34.91
C GLY A 9 -20.90 -10.88 33.53
N SER A 10 -21.62 -10.26 32.59
CA SER A 10 -21.07 -9.78 31.33
C SER A 10 -20.39 -8.44 31.58
N PHE A 11 -19.06 -8.42 31.62
CA PHE A 11 -18.32 -7.17 31.51
C PHE A 11 -18.31 -6.71 30.05
N SER A 12 -19.43 -6.13 29.60
CA SER A 12 -19.42 -5.28 28.40
C SER A 12 -19.05 -3.87 28.83
N ARG A 13 -17.79 -3.48 28.58
CA ARG A 13 -17.39 -2.06 28.67
C ARG A 13 -18.04 -1.33 27.49
N ASN A 14 -19.21 -0.74 27.73
CA ASN A 14 -19.76 0.31 26.88
C ASN A 14 -18.87 1.55 26.99
N LEU A 15 -17.83 1.62 26.16
CA LEU A 15 -17.18 2.88 25.83
C LEU A 15 -18.04 3.58 24.79
N SER A 16 -19.18 4.11 25.22
CA SER A 16 -19.89 5.16 24.50
C SER A 16 -19.16 6.48 24.67
N SER A 17 -17.93 6.54 24.17
CA SER A 17 -17.33 7.78 23.69
C SER A 17 -17.46 7.71 22.17
N SER A 18 -18.46 8.39 21.63
CA SER A 18 -18.44 8.74 20.21
C SER A 18 -17.07 9.35 19.94
N PRO A 19 -16.18 8.71 19.14
CA PRO A 19 -14.98 9.40 18.73
C PRO A 19 -15.49 10.54 17.88
N ALA A 20 -15.28 11.78 18.35
CA ALA A 20 -15.45 12.98 17.55
C ALA A 20 -14.97 12.65 16.14
N ALA A 21 -15.86 12.74 15.15
CA ALA A 21 -15.66 12.23 13.81
C ALA A 21 -14.25 12.61 13.33
N VAL A 22 -13.30 11.69 13.47
CA VAL A 22 -11.92 11.91 13.06
C VAL A 22 -12.07 11.98 11.56
N SER A 23 -11.92 13.18 11.00
CA SER A 23 -11.93 13.43 9.57
C SER A 23 -11.10 12.33 8.93
N GLN A 24 -11.74 11.43 8.17
CA GLN A 24 -11.02 10.33 7.56
C GLN A 24 -9.98 10.94 6.62
N ILE A 25 -8.72 10.82 6.99
CA ILE A 25 -7.62 11.28 6.14
C ILE A 25 -7.58 10.34 4.94
N PRO A 26 -7.73 10.85 3.71
CA PRO A 26 -7.75 9.99 2.52
C PRO A 26 -6.53 9.06 2.48
N GLY A 27 -6.79 7.77 2.32
CA GLY A 27 -5.75 6.74 2.23
C GLY A 27 -5.14 6.26 3.54
N LEU A 28 -5.65 6.68 4.71
CA LEU A 28 -5.27 6.13 6.00
C LEU A 28 -6.41 5.35 6.64
N LYS A 29 -6.10 4.14 7.12
CA LYS A 29 -7.02 3.30 7.89
C LYS A 29 -6.57 3.25 9.34
N HIS A 30 -7.51 3.49 10.24
CA HIS A 30 -7.28 3.35 11.68
C HIS A 30 -7.40 1.88 12.08
N GLY A 31 -6.38 1.42 12.78
CA GLY A 31 -6.27 0.10 13.37
C GLY A 31 -6.59 0.06 14.85
N PRO A 32 -6.56 -1.14 15.46
CA PRO A 32 -6.59 -1.27 16.91
C PRO A 32 -5.39 -0.57 17.56
N ASN A 33 -5.57 -0.15 18.81
CA ASN A 33 -4.53 0.49 19.64
C ASN A 33 -3.93 1.79 19.06
N GLY A 34 -4.66 2.49 18.18
CA GLY A 34 -4.19 3.74 17.58
C GLY A 34 -3.17 3.56 16.45
N THR A 35 -2.99 2.32 15.96
CA THR A 35 -2.14 2.06 14.79
C THR A 35 -2.77 2.69 13.54
N MET A 36 -1.97 3.33 12.70
CA MET A 36 -2.43 3.84 11.40
C MET A 36 -1.80 3.02 10.28
N PHE A 37 -2.62 2.64 9.30
CA PHE A 37 -2.22 1.82 8.16
C PHE A 37 -2.36 2.59 6.85
N LEU A 38 -1.41 2.37 5.94
CA LEU A 38 -1.47 2.72 4.53
C LEU A 38 -1.87 1.49 3.72
N SER A 39 -2.83 1.67 2.82
CA SER A 39 -3.21 0.61 1.87
C SER A 39 -2.03 0.20 0.99
N SER A 40 -1.92 -1.09 0.71
CA SER A 40 -1.02 -1.68 -0.30
C SER A 40 -1.44 -1.39 -1.74
N GLY A 41 -2.65 -0.86 -1.96
CA GLY A 41 -3.31 -0.77 -3.27
C GLY A 41 -3.91 -2.09 -3.74
N ILE A 42 -3.89 -3.14 -2.89
CA ILE A 42 -4.51 -4.44 -3.17
C ILE A 42 -5.48 -4.74 -2.01
N PRO A 43 -6.80 -4.64 -2.21
CA PRO A 43 -7.78 -4.79 -1.14
C PRO A 43 -7.68 -6.12 -0.39
N ASP A 44 -7.40 -7.21 -1.09
CA ASP A 44 -7.31 -8.54 -0.47
C ASP A 44 -6.04 -8.70 0.37
N LEU A 45 -4.92 -8.11 -0.08
CA LEU A 45 -3.70 -8.06 0.73
C LEU A 45 -3.91 -7.20 1.99
N ASP A 46 -4.59 -6.06 1.85
CA ASP A 46 -4.91 -5.20 2.99
C ASP A 46 -5.80 -5.92 4.01
N LYS A 47 -6.75 -6.76 3.56
CA LYS A 47 -7.56 -7.60 4.47
C LYS A 47 -6.69 -8.61 5.21
N ILE A 48 -5.79 -9.31 4.51
CA ILE A 48 -4.88 -10.30 5.11
C ILE A 48 -3.96 -9.63 6.14
N LEU A 49 -3.47 -8.44 5.85
CA LEU A 49 -2.60 -7.66 6.75
C LEU A 49 -3.36 -6.93 7.86
N GLY A 50 -4.69 -7.04 7.93
CA GLY A 50 -5.51 -6.37 8.94
C GLY A 50 -5.73 -4.87 8.72
N GLY A 51 -5.34 -4.34 7.55
CA GLY A 51 -5.58 -2.94 7.17
C GLY A 51 -4.57 -2.32 6.21
N GLY A 52 -3.54 -3.07 5.80
CA GLY A 52 -2.43 -2.60 4.97
C GLY A 52 -1.13 -2.53 5.77
N PHE A 53 -0.21 -1.66 5.37
CA PHE A 53 1.10 -1.51 6.00
C PHE A 53 1.06 -0.45 7.10
N ALA A 54 1.57 -0.77 8.29
CA ALA A 54 1.59 0.18 9.40
C ALA A 54 2.51 1.37 9.08
N LEU A 55 2.12 2.59 9.44
CA LEU A 55 2.99 3.75 9.29
C LEU A 55 4.33 3.55 10.01
N GLY A 56 5.41 4.00 9.38
CA GLY A 56 6.78 3.83 9.83
C GLY A 56 7.34 2.42 9.65
N SER A 57 6.64 1.55 8.92
CA SER A 57 7.15 0.23 8.55
C SER A 57 8.06 0.27 7.32
N LEU A 58 8.97 -0.69 7.29
CA LEU A 58 9.79 -1.05 6.14
C LEU A 58 9.36 -2.46 5.72
N VAL A 59 8.90 -2.61 4.48
CA VAL A 59 8.36 -3.86 3.95
C VAL A 59 9.34 -4.42 2.93
N MET A 60 9.88 -5.61 3.23
CA MET A 60 10.81 -6.32 2.36
C MET A 60 10.04 -7.36 1.54
N VAL A 61 10.26 -7.37 0.23
CA VAL A 61 9.55 -8.24 -0.73
C VAL A 61 10.59 -8.99 -1.55
N MET A 62 10.58 -10.33 -1.46
CA MET A 62 11.40 -11.17 -2.31
C MET A 62 10.84 -11.17 -3.73
N GLU A 63 11.70 -10.92 -4.71
CA GLU A 63 11.35 -11.08 -6.11
C GLU A 63 11.30 -12.56 -6.49
N ASP A 64 10.41 -12.86 -7.42
CA ASP A 64 10.27 -14.17 -8.04
C ASP A 64 10.60 -14.00 -9.53
N SER A 65 11.55 -14.79 -10.02
CA SER A 65 12.04 -14.75 -11.40
C SER A 65 11.01 -15.29 -12.39
N GLU A 66 10.17 -16.23 -11.95
CA GLU A 66 9.20 -16.91 -12.80
C GLU A 66 7.87 -16.15 -12.85
N ALA A 67 7.51 -15.48 -11.75
CA ALA A 67 6.28 -14.73 -11.63
C ALA A 67 6.51 -13.33 -11.02
N PRO A 68 6.44 -12.24 -11.82
CA PRO A 68 6.77 -10.89 -11.36
C PRO A 68 5.65 -10.22 -10.54
N HIS A 69 5.05 -10.93 -9.58
CA HIS A 69 3.99 -10.42 -8.70
C HIS A 69 4.45 -9.24 -7.83
N HIS A 70 5.73 -9.18 -7.48
CA HIS A 70 6.33 -8.04 -6.79
C HIS A 70 6.14 -6.73 -7.57
N MET A 71 6.15 -6.77 -8.92
CA MET A 71 5.89 -5.61 -9.76
C MET A 71 4.43 -5.16 -9.71
N LEU A 72 3.50 -6.11 -9.61
CA LEU A 72 2.08 -5.80 -9.42
C LEU A 72 1.87 -5.08 -8.08
N LEU A 73 2.49 -5.58 -7.00
CA LEU A 73 2.46 -4.95 -5.69
C LEU A 73 3.05 -3.53 -5.74
N LEU A 74 4.24 -3.35 -6.32
CA LEU A 74 4.86 -2.03 -6.46
C LEU A 74 3.97 -1.04 -7.23
N ARG A 75 3.42 -1.46 -8.37
CA ARG A 75 2.52 -0.62 -9.18
C ARG A 75 1.29 -0.21 -8.40
N ASN A 76 0.62 -1.15 -7.74
CA ASN A 76 -0.59 -0.84 -6.97
C ASN A 76 -0.28 0.05 -5.76
N PHE A 77 0.82 -0.22 -5.04
CA PHE A 77 1.26 0.59 -3.91
C PHE A 77 1.54 2.05 -4.31
N MET A 78 2.22 2.24 -5.44
CA MET A 78 2.49 3.58 -5.99
C MET A 78 1.21 4.24 -6.51
N SER A 79 0.40 3.52 -7.30
CA SER A 79 -0.84 4.04 -7.88
C SER A 79 -1.79 4.51 -6.79
N GLN A 80 -1.94 3.75 -5.70
CA GLN A 80 -2.74 4.14 -4.54
C GLN A 80 -2.25 5.43 -3.89
N GLY A 81 -0.93 5.58 -3.73
CA GLY A 81 -0.35 6.81 -3.21
C GLY A 81 -0.68 8.01 -4.09
N LEU A 82 -0.51 7.86 -5.40
CA LEU A 82 -0.77 8.93 -6.35
C LEU A 82 -2.27 9.29 -6.41
N VAL A 83 -3.18 8.33 -6.41
CA VAL A 83 -4.62 8.60 -6.34
C VAL A 83 -4.98 9.42 -5.08
N HIS A 84 -4.29 9.16 -3.96
CA HIS A 84 -4.46 9.88 -2.70
C HIS A 84 -3.56 11.11 -2.53
N ARG A 85 -2.85 11.54 -3.58
CA ARG A 85 -1.94 12.70 -3.57
C ARG A 85 -0.86 12.61 -2.49
N GLN A 86 -0.39 11.39 -2.22
CA GLN A 86 0.68 11.13 -1.27
C GLN A 86 2.03 11.33 -1.96
N PRO A 87 2.98 12.07 -1.36
CA PRO A 87 4.32 12.20 -1.91
C PRO A 87 5.00 10.83 -2.04
N LEU A 88 5.77 10.66 -3.11
CA LEU A 88 6.34 9.37 -3.52
C LEU A 88 7.82 9.51 -3.89
N ILE A 89 8.68 8.67 -3.30
CA ILE A 89 9.99 8.34 -3.88
C ILE A 89 9.87 6.99 -4.59
N TYR A 90 10.32 6.92 -5.84
CA TYR A 90 10.51 5.68 -6.56
C TYR A 90 11.97 5.55 -7.01
N ALA A 91 12.65 4.50 -6.54
CA ALA A 91 14.01 4.19 -6.91
C ALA A 91 14.06 2.86 -7.67
N SER A 92 14.86 2.78 -8.73
CA SER A 92 15.05 1.52 -9.46
C SER A 92 16.44 1.44 -10.11
N PRO A 93 16.90 0.25 -10.53
CA PRO A 93 18.13 0.09 -11.30
C PRO A 93 17.95 0.49 -12.78
N ALA A 94 16.86 1.16 -13.16
CA ALA A 94 16.65 1.63 -14.53
C ALA A 94 17.41 2.95 -14.77
N LYS A 95 17.93 3.15 -15.99
CA LYS A 95 18.58 4.41 -16.41
C LYS A 95 17.61 5.60 -16.33
N ASP A 96 16.35 5.37 -16.71
CA ASP A 96 15.26 6.33 -16.57
C ASP A 96 14.10 5.70 -15.77
N PRO A 97 14.10 5.84 -14.43
CA PRO A 97 13.03 5.32 -13.58
C PRO A 97 11.67 5.99 -13.85
N ARG A 98 11.64 7.22 -14.38
CA ARG A 98 10.37 7.92 -14.62
C ARG A 98 9.50 7.21 -15.65
N GLY A 99 10.09 6.52 -16.61
CA GLY A 99 9.37 5.70 -17.58
C GLY A 99 8.46 4.65 -16.93
N PHE A 100 8.82 4.15 -15.74
CA PHE A 100 8.02 3.16 -15.01
C PHE A 100 6.66 3.72 -14.55
N LEU A 101 6.58 5.02 -14.30
CA LEU A 101 5.34 5.69 -13.87
C LEU A 101 4.22 5.54 -14.91
N GLY A 102 4.57 5.41 -16.20
CA GLY A 102 3.61 5.15 -17.28
C GLY A 102 2.96 3.76 -17.22
N THR A 103 3.45 2.86 -16.37
CA THR A 103 2.92 1.50 -16.18
C THR A 103 2.00 1.37 -14.97
N LEU A 104 1.80 2.44 -14.21
CA LEU A 104 0.90 2.48 -13.06
C LEU A 104 -0.56 2.34 -13.52
N SER A 105 -1.39 1.70 -12.71
CA SER A 105 -2.76 1.36 -13.06
C SER A 105 -3.73 2.45 -12.64
N ASN A 106 -4.78 2.69 -13.43
CA ASN A 106 -5.84 3.64 -13.06
C ASN A 106 -6.86 2.97 -12.13
N PRO A 107 -7.40 3.67 -11.12
CA PRO A 107 -8.54 3.14 -10.37
C PRO A 107 -9.72 2.90 -11.33
N MET A 108 -10.45 1.83 -11.05
CA MET A 108 -11.73 1.51 -11.66
C MET A 108 -12.68 2.67 -11.34
N SER A 109 -13.28 3.26 -12.37
CA SER A 109 -14.38 4.21 -12.16
C SER A 109 -15.48 3.50 -11.39
N SER A 110 -15.90 4.02 -10.23
CA SER A 110 -17.11 3.55 -9.58
C SER A 110 -18.24 3.62 -10.61
N LYS A 111 -18.97 2.51 -10.79
CA LYS A 111 -20.13 2.46 -11.68
C LYS A 111 -21.30 3.21 -11.06
N ASP A 112 -21.15 4.50 -10.82
CA ASP A 112 -22.27 5.40 -10.59
C ASP A 112 -22.19 6.53 -11.63
N ASP A 113 -23.34 6.81 -12.25
CA ASP A 113 -23.64 7.89 -13.21
C ASP A 113 -23.53 7.72 -14.74
N LYS A 114 -23.45 6.50 -15.30
CA LYS A 114 -23.85 6.29 -16.72
C LYS A 114 -24.55 4.96 -16.98
N SER A 115 -25.81 4.83 -16.56
CA SER A 115 -26.82 4.00 -17.26
C SER A 115 -28.18 4.07 -16.55
N ARG A 116 -28.94 5.15 -16.79
CA ARG A 116 -30.39 5.20 -16.54
C ARG A 116 -31.21 5.26 -17.84
N VAL A 117 -30.65 4.89 -18.99
CA VAL A 117 -31.34 5.06 -20.29
C VAL A 117 -31.26 3.83 -21.21
N HIS A 118 -31.02 2.60 -20.72
CA HIS A 118 -31.18 1.43 -21.60
C HIS A 118 -31.69 0.16 -20.89
N ASP A 119 -32.63 0.35 -19.97
CA ASP A 119 -33.11 -0.73 -19.07
C ASP A 119 -34.29 -1.54 -19.61
N THR A 120 -34.52 -1.60 -20.93
CA THR A 120 -35.70 -2.30 -21.47
C THR A 120 -35.42 -3.37 -22.54
N GLU A 121 -34.19 -3.55 -23.02
CA GLU A 121 -33.93 -4.53 -24.10
C GLU A 121 -32.97 -5.68 -23.74
N GLN A 122 -32.09 -5.52 -22.74
CA GLN A 122 -31.13 -6.58 -22.37
C GLN A 122 -31.69 -7.66 -21.42
N GLU A 123 -32.87 -7.44 -20.84
CA GLU A 123 -33.47 -8.36 -19.85
C GLU A 123 -33.92 -9.70 -20.47
N LYS A 124 -34.07 -9.78 -21.80
CA LYS A 124 -34.52 -11.00 -22.48
C LYS A 124 -33.42 -12.05 -22.72
N GLY A 125 -32.13 -11.69 -22.56
CA GLY A 125 -30.99 -12.55 -22.92
C GLY A 125 -30.34 -13.36 -21.79
N LEU A 126 -30.62 -13.06 -20.52
CA LEU A 126 -29.85 -13.58 -19.37
C LEU A 126 -30.63 -14.58 -18.49
N ARG A 127 -31.50 -15.39 -19.09
CA ARG A 127 -32.29 -16.40 -18.36
C ARG A 127 -31.43 -17.44 -17.64
N ILE A 128 -30.26 -17.79 -18.18
CA ILE A 128 -29.37 -18.79 -17.59
C ILE A 128 -28.64 -18.24 -16.36
N ALA A 129 -28.14 -17.00 -16.43
CA ALA A 129 -27.43 -16.38 -15.29
C ALA A 129 -28.33 -16.22 -14.06
N TRP A 130 -29.64 -15.97 -14.25
CA TRP A 130 -30.60 -15.80 -13.16
C TRP A 130 -30.85 -17.10 -12.38
N GLN A 131 -30.76 -18.26 -13.03
CA GLN A 131 -30.97 -19.55 -12.37
C GLN A 131 -29.88 -19.91 -11.37
N TYR A 132 -28.66 -19.38 -11.54
CA TYR A 132 -27.57 -19.57 -10.59
C TYR A 132 -27.67 -18.66 -9.37
N LYS A 133 -28.61 -17.70 -9.35
CA LYS A 133 -28.88 -16.80 -8.20
C LYS A 133 -29.08 -17.56 -6.88
N LYS A 134 -29.65 -18.77 -6.93
CA LYS A 134 -29.88 -19.62 -5.74
C LYS A 134 -28.61 -20.29 -5.19
N TYR A 135 -27.53 -20.33 -5.96
CA TYR A 135 -26.23 -20.90 -5.56
C TYR A 135 -25.24 -19.84 -5.10
N PHE A 136 -25.52 -18.56 -5.34
CA PHE A 136 -24.93 -17.47 -4.57
C PHE A 136 -25.60 -17.50 -3.19
N GLY A 137 -25.14 -18.44 -2.36
CA GLY A 137 -25.54 -18.52 -0.96
C GLY A 137 -25.40 -17.15 -0.29
N GLU A 138 -26.20 -16.96 0.75
CA GLU A 138 -26.22 -15.80 1.64
C GLU A 138 -24.86 -15.57 2.32
N HIS A 139 -23.83 -15.23 1.56
CA HIS A 139 -22.83 -14.29 2.02
C HIS A 139 -23.37 -12.92 1.66
N ASN A 140 -24.21 -12.42 2.56
CA ASN A 140 -24.19 -11.00 2.88
C ASN A 140 -22.71 -10.63 3.08
N SER A 141 -22.05 -10.15 2.03
CA SER A 141 -21.10 -9.08 2.24
C SER A 141 -21.95 -7.93 2.76
N GLU A 142 -22.12 -7.88 4.09
CA GLU A 142 -22.41 -6.66 4.82
C GLU A 142 -21.26 -5.69 4.54
N SER A 143 -21.19 -5.18 3.32
CA SER A 143 -20.75 -3.83 3.09
C SER A 143 -21.89 -2.99 3.64
N GLN A 144 -21.87 -2.78 4.97
CA GLN A 144 -22.39 -1.55 5.54
C GLN A 144 -21.75 -0.43 4.73
N ARG A 145 -22.49 0.05 3.73
CA ARG A 145 -22.23 1.29 3.01
C ARG A 145 -22.56 2.41 3.99
N ASP A 146 -21.71 2.54 4.99
CA ASP A 146 -21.51 3.80 5.66
C ASP A 146 -20.58 4.59 4.74
N GLY A 147 -20.90 5.85 4.43
CA GLY A 147 -20.22 6.69 3.41
C GLY A 147 -18.76 7.02 3.73
N LYS A 148 -17.93 5.99 3.90
CA LYS A 148 -16.50 6.06 4.20
C LYS A 148 -15.74 6.18 2.89
N SER A 149 -14.91 7.20 2.80
CA SER A 149 -13.89 7.30 1.76
C SER A 149 -13.10 5.99 1.74
N GLU A 150 -13.07 5.31 0.60
CA GLU A 150 -12.34 4.04 0.48
C GLU A 150 -10.83 4.29 0.68
N CYS A 151 -10.22 3.58 1.63
CA CYS A 151 -8.78 3.67 1.91
C CYS A 151 -7.94 2.99 0.82
N CYS A 152 -8.55 2.09 0.05
CA CYS A 152 -7.93 1.31 -1.02
C CYS A 152 -8.86 1.36 -2.23
N SER A 153 -8.30 1.58 -3.41
CA SER A 153 -9.02 1.64 -4.68
C SER A 153 -8.89 0.31 -5.41
N ASP A 154 -9.92 -0.07 -6.16
CA ASP A 154 -9.81 -1.16 -7.12
C ASP A 154 -9.12 -0.65 -8.39
N PHE A 155 -8.04 -1.28 -8.85
CA PHE A 155 -7.29 -0.85 -10.03
C PHE A 155 -7.60 -1.68 -11.29
N ASP A 156 -7.83 -1.02 -12.42
CA ASP A 156 -7.91 -1.67 -13.74
C ASP A 156 -6.50 -1.76 -14.33
N LEU A 157 -5.88 -2.93 -14.21
CA LEU A 157 -4.51 -3.19 -14.69
C LEU A 157 -4.31 -2.99 -16.20
N ARG A 158 -5.41 -2.89 -16.96
CA ARG A 158 -5.37 -2.69 -18.41
C ARG A 158 -5.28 -1.21 -18.80
N LYS A 159 -5.50 -0.30 -17.84
CA LYS A 159 -5.56 1.13 -18.10
C LYS A 159 -4.42 1.84 -17.35
N PRO A 160 -3.53 2.55 -18.05
CA PRO A 160 -2.50 3.33 -17.39
C PRO A 160 -3.14 4.49 -16.60
N LEU A 161 -2.50 4.88 -15.50
CA LEU A 161 -2.90 5.99 -14.65
C LEU A 161 -2.94 7.29 -15.45
N GLU A 162 -3.97 8.10 -15.20
CA GLU A 162 -4.18 9.34 -15.96
C GLU A 162 -3.10 10.40 -15.69
N ARG A 163 -2.69 11.13 -16.72
CA ARG A 163 -1.62 12.14 -16.66
C ARG A 163 -1.88 13.25 -15.62
N HIS A 164 -3.14 13.60 -15.41
CA HIS A 164 -3.52 14.65 -14.46
C HIS A 164 -3.21 14.25 -13.02
N VAL A 165 -3.20 12.95 -12.70
CA VAL A 165 -2.87 12.45 -11.35
C VAL A 165 -1.43 12.82 -10.99
N PHE A 166 -0.51 12.80 -11.96
CA PHE A 166 0.88 13.19 -11.72
C PHE A 166 1.07 14.70 -11.52
N SER A 167 0.10 15.52 -11.91
CA SER A 167 0.23 16.99 -11.89
C SER A 167 0.11 17.54 -10.46
N GLY A 168 1.10 18.31 -10.01
CA GLY A 168 1.10 18.92 -8.68
C GLY A 168 1.48 17.97 -7.52
N GLN A 169 1.92 16.74 -7.81
CA GLN A 169 2.39 15.80 -6.80
C GLN A 169 3.91 15.81 -6.68
N HIS A 170 4.41 15.65 -5.45
CA HIS A 170 5.83 15.48 -5.18
C HIS A 170 6.25 14.04 -5.48
N ILE A 171 6.57 13.77 -6.74
CA ILE A 171 7.06 12.46 -7.21
C ILE A 171 8.52 12.58 -7.56
N ASP A 172 9.32 11.77 -6.87
CA ASP A 172 10.75 11.81 -6.98
C ASP A 172 11.31 10.46 -7.46
N CYS A 173 12.00 10.47 -8.60
CA CYS A 173 12.49 9.26 -9.26
C CYS A 173 14.02 9.18 -9.20
N VAL A 174 14.56 8.09 -8.66
CA VAL A 174 15.99 7.87 -8.45
C VAL A 174 16.48 6.68 -9.27
N SER A 175 17.54 6.90 -10.05
CA SER A 175 18.27 5.81 -10.71
C SER A 175 19.34 5.29 -9.76
N LEU A 176 19.21 4.04 -9.33
CA LEU A 176 20.20 3.34 -8.49
C LEU A 176 21.46 2.93 -9.27
N ARG A 177 21.45 3.13 -10.60
CA ARG A 177 22.58 2.92 -11.52
C ARG A 177 23.61 4.05 -11.51
N ASN A 178 23.20 5.26 -11.17
CA ASN A 178 24.02 6.48 -11.32
C ASN A 178 24.08 7.28 -10.02
N SER A 179 23.67 6.68 -8.90
CA SER A 179 23.65 7.36 -7.61
C SER A 179 25.05 7.30 -7.05
N ALA A 180 25.76 8.42 -7.10
CA ALA A 180 27.18 8.55 -6.74
C ALA A 180 27.60 7.91 -5.41
N ASP A 181 26.66 7.72 -4.47
CA ASP A 181 26.81 6.91 -3.27
C ASP A 181 25.44 6.57 -2.65
N LEU A 182 25.29 5.41 -2.01
CA LEU A 182 24.13 5.02 -1.22
C LEU A 182 23.85 6.00 -0.07
N ALA A 183 24.88 6.67 0.44
CA ALA A 183 24.74 7.75 1.43
C ALA A 183 23.91 8.94 0.88
N THR A 184 24.13 9.33 -0.39
CA THR A 184 23.36 10.42 -1.01
C THR A 184 21.89 10.03 -1.18
N PHE A 185 21.62 8.76 -1.51
CA PHE A 185 20.26 8.25 -1.59
C PHE A 185 19.60 8.20 -0.21
N HIS A 186 20.34 7.81 0.83
CA HIS A 186 19.88 7.87 2.21
C HIS A 186 19.51 9.28 2.65
N GLU A 187 20.35 10.28 2.34
CA GLU A 187 20.07 11.70 2.64
C GLU A 187 18.80 12.18 1.94
N ARG A 188 18.60 11.77 0.70
CA ARG A 188 17.39 12.07 -0.08
C ARG A 188 16.13 11.49 0.56
N CYS A 189 16.17 10.20 0.94
CA CYS A 189 15.09 9.56 1.69
C CYS A 189 14.85 10.26 3.03
N SER A 190 15.91 10.62 3.76
CA SER A 190 15.80 11.30 5.05
C SER A 190 15.15 12.68 4.92
N SER A 191 15.56 13.46 3.92
CA SER A 191 14.99 14.78 3.62
C SER A 191 13.51 14.70 3.27
N PHE A 192 13.12 13.68 2.51
CA PHE A 192 11.71 13.40 2.22
C PHE A 192 10.93 13.02 3.48
N LEU A 193 11.46 12.14 4.33
CA LEU A 193 10.78 11.69 5.54
C LEU A 193 10.65 12.81 6.59
N CYS A 194 11.61 13.73 6.67
CA CYS A 194 11.55 14.91 7.54
C CYS A 194 10.36 15.84 7.22
N GLN A 195 9.88 15.85 5.97
CA GLN A 195 8.71 16.64 5.55
C GLN A 195 7.39 15.99 5.99
N ILE A 196 7.43 14.75 6.48
CA ILE A 196 6.25 13.94 6.79
C ILE A 196 6.34 13.41 8.25
N PRO A 197 6.51 14.27 9.26
CA PRO A 197 6.73 13.84 10.63
C PRO A 197 5.45 13.31 11.28
N ARG A 198 5.60 12.35 12.21
CA ARG A 198 4.46 11.75 12.94
C ARG A 198 3.63 12.75 13.76
N ASN A 199 4.24 13.81 14.27
CA ASN A 199 3.64 14.67 15.29
C ASN A 199 3.03 15.99 14.76
N ASN A 200 2.86 16.12 13.43
CA ASN A 200 2.20 17.30 12.87
C ASN A 200 0.68 17.10 12.84
N GLY A 201 -0.08 18.11 13.29
CA GLY A 201 -1.55 18.09 13.30
C GLY A 201 -2.21 17.98 11.92
N ASN A 202 -1.44 18.09 10.83
CA ASN A 202 -1.88 17.78 9.48
C ASN A 202 -1.19 16.50 9.00
N ILE A 203 -1.92 15.38 8.97
CA ILE A 203 -1.35 14.05 8.68
C ILE A 203 -1.22 13.88 7.17
N THR A 204 -0.13 14.36 6.59
CA THR A 204 0.33 13.90 5.28
C THR A 204 1.01 12.56 5.45
N SER A 205 0.81 11.63 4.52
CA SER A 205 1.50 10.34 4.53
C SER A 205 2.28 10.11 3.25
N GLY A 206 3.44 9.47 3.34
CA GLY A 206 4.38 9.31 2.22
C GLY A 206 4.67 7.86 1.86
N ARG A 207 5.16 7.66 0.64
CA ARG A 207 5.55 6.34 0.15
C ARG A 207 6.97 6.35 -0.41
N ILE A 208 7.73 5.31 -0.09
CA ILE A 208 9.02 5.03 -0.72
C ILE A 208 8.91 3.65 -1.37
N ALA A 209 9.24 3.55 -2.65
CA ALA A 209 9.24 2.31 -3.42
C ALA A 209 10.63 2.10 -4.01
N ILE A 210 11.34 1.07 -3.57
CA ILE A 210 12.68 0.72 -4.04
C ILE A 210 12.59 -0.60 -4.78
N GLN A 211 12.71 -0.54 -6.09
CA GLN A 211 12.70 -1.71 -6.95
C GLN A 211 14.08 -2.37 -6.98
N SER A 212 14.12 -3.70 -6.91
CA SER A 212 15.30 -4.53 -7.14
C SER A 212 16.57 -4.03 -6.46
N LEU A 213 16.49 -3.73 -5.16
CA LEU A 213 17.67 -3.47 -4.34
C LEU A 213 18.61 -4.68 -4.44
N CYS A 214 19.92 -4.44 -4.48
CA CYS A 214 20.95 -5.48 -4.67
C CYS A 214 20.98 -6.12 -6.08
N SER A 215 20.20 -5.62 -7.05
CA SER A 215 20.34 -6.02 -8.45
C SER A 215 21.78 -5.73 -8.96
N PRO A 216 22.38 -6.59 -9.81
CA PRO A 216 23.72 -6.37 -10.39
C PRO A 216 23.85 -5.05 -11.17
N GLN A 217 22.72 -4.48 -11.56
CA GLN A 217 22.63 -3.20 -12.22
C GLN A 217 22.80 -2.02 -11.23
N CYS A 218 22.70 -2.24 -9.92
CA CYS A 218 22.98 -1.24 -8.89
C CYS A 218 24.49 -1.15 -8.64
N GLU A 219 25.03 0.06 -8.51
CA GLU A 219 26.48 0.26 -8.30
C GLU A 219 27.01 -0.38 -7.01
N TYR A 220 26.16 -0.51 -5.99
CA TYR A 220 26.49 -1.06 -4.67
C TYR A 220 26.14 -2.54 -4.48
N SER A 221 25.93 -3.30 -5.57
CA SER A 221 25.52 -4.72 -5.48
C SER A 221 26.49 -5.61 -4.69
N ASN A 222 27.77 -5.22 -4.60
CA ASN A 222 28.81 -5.98 -3.91
C ASN A 222 29.07 -5.50 -2.47
N GLU A 223 28.41 -4.41 -2.03
CA GLU A 223 28.67 -3.77 -0.74
C GLU A 223 27.58 -4.13 0.28
N GLU A 224 27.53 -5.41 0.69
CA GLU A 224 26.49 -5.93 1.58
C GLU A 224 26.35 -5.13 2.88
N TRP A 225 27.46 -4.72 3.49
CA TRP A 225 27.45 -3.96 4.74
C TRP A 225 26.86 -2.56 4.57
N GLU A 226 27.19 -1.87 3.47
CA GLU A 226 26.61 -0.56 3.17
C GLU A 226 25.10 -0.68 2.93
N MET A 227 24.67 -1.72 2.22
CA MET A 227 23.24 -1.99 2.03
C MET A 227 22.51 -2.27 3.36
N LEU A 228 23.08 -3.09 4.25
CA LEU A 228 22.51 -3.33 5.57
C LEU A 228 22.49 -2.06 6.44
N SER A 229 23.55 -1.25 6.35
CA SER A 229 23.66 0.04 7.03
C SER A 229 22.58 1.01 6.55
N PHE A 230 22.36 1.08 5.24
CA PHE A 230 21.29 1.84 4.61
C PHE A 230 19.91 1.38 5.08
N LEU A 231 19.62 0.07 5.01
CA LEU A 231 18.34 -0.49 5.46
C LEU A 231 18.06 -0.18 6.94
N ARG A 232 19.09 -0.32 7.78
CA ARG A 232 19.01 0.01 9.21
C ARG A 232 18.71 1.50 9.42
N SER A 233 19.42 2.37 8.71
CA SER A 233 19.28 3.82 8.85
C SER A 233 17.93 4.30 8.33
N LEU A 234 17.49 3.79 7.18
CA LEU A 234 16.16 4.03 6.62
C LEU A 234 15.06 3.56 7.58
N LYS A 235 15.15 2.33 8.14
CA LYS A 235 14.19 1.82 9.13
C LYS A 235 14.13 2.73 10.36
N SER A 236 15.26 3.29 10.79
CA SER A 236 15.32 4.20 11.94
C SER A 236 14.52 5.49 11.67
N VAL A 237 14.72 6.12 10.50
CA VAL A 237 14.02 7.37 10.14
C VAL A 237 12.54 7.12 9.85
N LEU A 238 12.21 6.00 9.20
CA LEU A 238 10.82 5.63 8.91
C LEU A 238 9.95 5.56 10.17
N ARG A 239 10.46 4.99 11.26
CA ARG A 239 9.73 4.87 12.55
C ARG A 239 9.22 6.21 13.10
N LEU A 240 9.82 7.33 12.71
CA LEU A 240 9.45 8.67 13.18
C LEU A 240 8.57 9.45 12.19
N SER A 241 8.27 8.85 11.04
CA SER A 241 7.55 9.45 9.93
C SER A 241 6.18 8.82 9.71
N ASN A 242 5.27 9.55 9.05
CA ASN A 242 4.01 9.01 8.54
C ASN A 242 4.21 8.41 7.13
N ALA A 243 5.22 7.56 6.95
CA ALA A 243 5.51 6.94 5.66
C ALA A 243 5.66 5.42 5.74
N VAL A 244 5.55 4.75 4.59
CA VAL A 244 5.88 3.33 4.42
C VAL A 244 6.87 3.19 3.28
N ALA A 245 7.87 2.33 3.47
CA ALA A 245 8.79 1.95 2.40
C ALA A 245 8.56 0.49 1.99
N ILE A 246 8.43 0.23 0.69
CA ILE A 246 8.48 -1.11 0.11
C ILE A 246 9.80 -1.25 -0.63
N ILE A 247 10.54 -2.33 -0.35
CA ILE A 247 11.77 -2.69 -1.02
C ILE A 247 11.62 -4.09 -1.60
N THR A 248 11.78 -4.21 -2.91
CA THR A 248 11.90 -5.50 -3.58
C THR A 248 13.37 -5.85 -3.80
N TYR A 249 13.73 -7.13 -3.72
CA TYR A 249 15.10 -7.59 -3.98
C TYR A 249 15.10 -9.01 -4.59
N PRO A 250 16.03 -9.31 -5.53
CA PRO A 250 16.18 -10.65 -6.10
C PRO A 250 16.92 -11.58 -5.12
N PRO A 251 16.25 -12.55 -4.47
CA PRO A 251 16.85 -13.38 -3.44
C PRO A 251 17.98 -14.28 -3.96
N THR A 252 17.99 -14.59 -5.26
CA THR A 252 19.01 -15.44 -5.90
C THR A 252 20.36 -14.73 -6.09
N LEU A 253 20.40 -13.41 -5.95
CA LEU A 253 21.59 -12.58 -6.21
C LEU A 253 22.27 -12.09 -4.92
N ILE A 254 21.75 -12.49 -3.77
CA ILE A 254 22.26 -12.12 -2.45
C ILE A 254 22.69 -13.37 -1.68
N SER A 255 23.68 -13.22 -0.78
CA SER A 255 24.04 -14.32 0.12
C SER A 255 22.85 -14.71 1.00
N THR A 256 22.77 -15.99 1.38
CA THR A 256 21.73 -16.49 2.30
C THR A 256 21.75 -15.71 3.63
N THR A 257 22.96 -15.40 4.13
CA THR A 257 23.16 -14.57 5.32
C THR A 257 22.64 -13.15 5.16
N PHE A 258 22.82 -12.52 3.99
CA PHE A 258 22.24 -11.21 3.72
C PHE A 258 20.71 -11.29 3.66
N SER A 259 20.14 -12.31 3.02
CA SER A 259 18.68 -12.50 2.92
C SER A 259 18.03 -12.62 4.31
N GLU A 260 18.63 -13.42 5.20
CA GLU A 260 18.15 -13.57 6.59
C GLU A 260 18.22 -12.24 7.36
N LYS A 261 19.33 -11.50 7.23
CA LYS A 261 19.50 -10.19 7.87
C LYS A 261 18.53 -9.16 7.30
N ALA A 262 18.30 -9.16 5.99
CA ALA A 262 17.38 -8.29 5.28
C ALA A 262 15.93 -8.55 5.73
N ALA A 263 15.53 -9.81 5.85
CA ALA A 263 14.21 -10.21 6.34
C ALA A 263 13.96 -9.76 7.79
N ALA A 264 14.99 -9.67 8.64
CA ALA A 264 14.88 -9.13 9.99
C ALA A 264 14.53 -7.62 10.05
N PHE A 265 14.65 -6.90 8.93
CA PHE A 265 14.20 -5.52 8.83
C PHE A 265 12.72 -5.36 8.45
N GLY A 266 12.04 -6.44 8.02
CA GLY A 266 10.58 -6.46 7.82
C GLY A 266 9.78 -6.30 9.11
#